data_AF-A0A1Y3XJA1-F1
#
_entry.id   AF-A0A1Y3XJA1-F1
#
_cell.length_a   1.000
_cell.length_b   1.000
_cell.length_c   1.000
_cell.angle_alpha   90.00
_cell.angle_beta   90.00
_cell.angle_gamma   90.00
#
_symmetry.space_group_name_H-M   'P 1'
#
loop_
_entity.id
_entity.type
_entity.pdbx_description
1 polymer ?
#
loop_
_entity_poly.entity_id
_entity_poly.type
_entity_poly.pdbx_seq_one_letter_code
_entity_poly.pdbx_strand_id
1 'polypeptide(L)' 'MLRGVRPFLSDKYDLTKHPNYKYTADADKKYLFDMERYMKRKPAIVKPDEPFEMYELTATDLQ' A
#
# COMPACT_ATOMS: atom_id res chain seq x y z
N MET A 1 2.21 -23.77 -9.76
CA MET A 1 1.12 -22.79 -9.59
C MET A 1 1.51 -21.54 -10.37
N LEU A 2 0.69 -21.13 -11.35
CA LEU A 2 1.01 -20.00 -12.23
C LEU A 2 0.71 -18.69 -11.48
N ARG A 3 1.75 -18.03 -10.96
CA ARG A 3 1.66 -16.74 -10.27
C ARG A 3 1.68 -15.62 -11.31
N GLY A 4 0.73 -14.69 -11.23
CA GLY A 4 0.62 -13.56 -12.16
C GLY A 4 -0.43 -13.73 -13.26
N VAL A 5 -1.17 -14.84 -13.27
CA VAL A 5 -2.40 -14.93 -14.06
C VAL A 5 -3.50 -14.18 -13.33
N ARG A 6 -4.33 -13.46 -14.08
CA ARG A 6 -5.50 -12.76 -13.54
C ARG A 6 -6.36 -13.79 -12.78
N PRO A 7 -6.63 -13.60 -11.47
CA PRO A 7 -7.34 -14.60 -10.65
C PRO A 7 -8.74 -14.93 -11.14
N PHE A 8 -9.28 -14.10 -12.03
CA PHE A 8 -10.51 -14.34 -12.78
C PHE A 8 -10.22 -14.02 -14.26
N LEU A 9 -9.83 -15.03 -15.05
CA LEU A 9 -9.98 -14.96 -16.51
C LEU A 9 -11.47 -15.18 -16.80
N SER A 10 -12.27 -14.17 -16.49
CA SER A 10 -13.71 -14.17 -16.70
C SER A 10 -14.04 -12.93 -17.49
N ASP A 11 -14.87 -13.08 -18.53
CA ASP A 11 -15.35 -11.99 -19.39
C ASP A 11 -16.18 -10.92 -18.65
N LYS A 12 -16.37 -11.08 -17.33
CA LYS A 12 -17.14 -10.18 -16.48
C LYS A 12 -16.67 -8.73 -16.52
N TYR A 13 -15.37 -8.47 -16.62
CA TYR A 13 -14.89 -7.09 -16.66
C TYR A 13 -13.51 -6.90 -17.31
N ASP A 14 -13.46 -6.01 -18.29
CA ASP A 14 -12.21 -5.54 -18.88
C ASP A 14 -11.61 -4.43 -18.01
N LEU A 15 -10.54 -4.77 -17.28
CA LEU A 15 -9.85 -3.86 -16.38
C LEU A 15 -9.27 -2.65 -17.12
N THR A 16 -8.94 -2.79 -18.41
CA THR A 16 -8.40 -1.69 -19.23
C THR A 16 -9.42 -0.56 -19.45
N LYS A 17 -10.72 -0.86 -19.32
CA LYS A 17 -11.81 0.11 -19.47
C LYS A 17 -12.13 0.88 -18.19
N HIS A 18 -11.52 0.55 -17.06
CA HIS A 18 -11.76 1.28 -15.82
C HIS A 18 -11.22 2.73 -15.93
N PRO A 19 -11.96 3.76 -15.48
CA PRO A 19 -11.52 5.16 -15.60
C PRO A 19 -10.17 5.44 -14.93
N ASN A 20 -9.85 4.66 -13.88
CA ASN A 20 -8.59 4.77 -13.15
C ASN A 20 -7.52 3.77 -13.59
N TYR A 21 -7.73 3.01 -14.68
CA TYR A 21 -6.75 2.01 -15.14
C TYR A 21 -5.37 2.64 -15.38
N LYS A 22 -5.32 3.88 -15.88
CA LYS A 22 -4.11 4.69 -16.10
C LYS A 22 -3.19 4.82 -14.88
N TYR A 23 -3.67 4.57 -13.67
CA TYR A 23 -2.90 4.65 -12.43
C TYR A 23 -2.40 3.28 -11.94
N THR A 24 -2.61 2.22 -12.73
CA THR A 24 -2.24 0.84 -12.39
C THR A 24 -0.85 0.53 -12.93
N ALA A 25 -0.12 -0.35 -12.24
CA ALA A 25 1.16 -0.88 -12.70
C ALA A 25 1.08 -1.57 -14.09
N ASP A 26 -0.09 -2.14 -14.43
CA ASP A 26 -0.34 -2.76 -15.74
C ASP A 26 -0.43 -1.73 -16.88
N ALA A 27 -0.82 -0.49 -16.59
CA ALA A 27 -0.94 0.59 -17.58
C ALA A 27 0.39 1.33 -17.78
N ASP A 28 1.13 1.58 -16.70
CA ASP A 28 2.43 2.26 -16.75
C ASP A 28 3.34 1.74 -15.63
N LYS A 29 4.57 1.33 -16.01
CA LYS A 29 5.59 0.80 -15.10
C LYS A 29 5.98 1.79 -14.00
N LYS A 30 5.74 3.09 -14.18
CA LYS A 30 6.03 4.08 -13.11
C LYS A 30 5.18 3.88 -11.85
N TYR A 31 4.03 3.19 -11.96
CA TYR A 31 3.16 2.86 -10.84
C TYR A 31 3.46 1.50 -10.22
N LEU A 32 4.53 0.81 -10.67
CA LEU A 32 4.99 -0.39 -9.98
C LEU A 32 5.41 -0.04 -8.56
N PHE A 33 4.91 -0.85 -7.62
CA PHE A 33 5.32 -0.75 -6.25
C PHE A 33 6.73 -1.31 -6.07
N ASP A 34 7.66 -0.44 -5.71
CA ASP A 34 9.05 -0.82 -5.37
C ASP A 34 9.16 -1.09 -3.86
N MET A 35 9.25 -2.38 -3.52
CA MET A 35 9.35 -2.84 -2.14
C MET A 35 10.64 -2.38 -1.46
N GLU A 36 11.77 -2.34 -2.17
CA GLU A 36 13.04 -1.94 -1.58
C GLU A 36 13.03 -0.47 -1.20
N ARG A 37 12.50 0.37 -2.09
CA ARG A 37 12.33 1.80 -1.83
C ARG A 37 11.38 2.07 -0.68
N TYR A 38 10.31 1.28 -0.56
CA TYR A 38 9.34 1.39 0.52
C TYR A 38 9.95 1.00 1.88
N MET A 39 10.67 -0.12 1.95
CA MET A 39 11.26 -0.61 3.20
C MET A 39 12.48 0.21 3.66
N LYS A 40 13.23 0.82 2.72
CA LYS A 40 14.32 1.76 3.04
C LYS A 40 13.79 3.04 3.70
N ARG A 41 12.58 3.47 3.32
CA ARG A 41 11.83 4.51 4.02
C ARG A 41 11.19 3.90 5.26
N LYS A 42 12.01 3.44 6.20
CA LYS A 42 11.52 3.26 7.57
C LYS A 42 10.97 4.63 8.00
N PRO A 43 9.73 4.74 8.52
CA PRO A 43 9.32 5.96 9.20
C PRO A 43 10.40 6.27 10.23
N ALA A 44 10.69 7.55 10.45
CA ALA A 44 11.64 7.94 11.49
C ALA A 44 11.19 7.25 12.78
N ILE A 45 11.89 6.17 13.15
CA ILE A 45 11.89 5.68 14.51
C ILE A 45 12.33 6.92 15.26
N VAL A 46 11.43 7.45 16.10
CA VAL A 46 11.69 8.63 16.92
C VAL A 46 13.13 8.51 17.40
N LYS A 47 13.96 9.49 17.06
CA LYS A 47 15.37 9.40 17.46
C LYS A 47 15.40 9.22 18.98
N PRO A 48 16.34 8.45 19.55
CA PRO A 48 16.40 8.27 21.01
C PRO A 48 16.37 9.59 21.80
N ASP A 49 16.87 10.67 21.19
CA ASP A 49 16.96 12.01 21.76
C ASP A 49 15.77 12.95 21.42
N GLU A 50 14.80 12.51 20.63
CA GLU A 50 13.65 13.32 20.22
C GLU A 50 12.49 13.13 21.22
N PRO A 51 11.98 14.22 21.83
CA PRO A 51 10.86 14.11 22.76
C PRO A 51 9.62 13.64 22.01
N PHE A 52 8.97 12.59 22.52
CA PHE A 52 7.68 12.11 22.02
C PHE A 52 6.67 12.02 23.16
N GLU A 53 5.41 12.32 22.84
CA GLU A 53 4.30 12.18 23.76
C GLU A 53 3.76 10.74 23.65
N MET A 54 3.75 10.04 24.78
CA MET A 54 3.20 8.70 24.90
C MET A 54 1.82 8.82 25.56
N TYR A 55 0.79 8.36 24.86
CA TYR A 55 -0.57 8.31 25.39
C TYR A 55 -0.97 6.86 25.57
N GLU A 56 -1.20 6.45 26.83
CA GLU A 56 -1.88 5.20 27.12
C GLU A 56 -3.38 5.44 27.05
N LEU A 57 -4.03 4.86 26.04
CA LEU A 57 -5.49 4.85 25.97
C LEU A 57 -6.00 3.63 26.72
N THR A 58 -6.78 3.87 27.77
CA THR A 58 -7.52 2.82 28.47
C THR A 58 -8.89 2.65 27.80
N ALA A 59 -9.53 1.49 27.98
CA ALA A 59 -10.86 1.24 27.41
C ALA A 59 -11.93 2.26 27.86
N THR A 60 -11.69 2.93 28.98
CA THR A 60 -12.48 4.04 29.52
C THR A 60 -12.42 5.32 28.70
N ASP A 61 -11.39 5.50 27.86
CA ASP A 61 -11.18 6.71 27.05
C ASP A 61 -11.87 6.65 25.67
N LEU A 62 -12.54 5.53 25.35
CA LEU A 62 -13.22 5.27 24.06
C LEU A 62 -14.74 5.53 24.10
N GLN A 63 -15.24 6.29 25.08
CA GLN A 63 -16.67 6.60 25.23
C GLN A 63 -17.19 7.63 24.23
#